data_AF-A0AAV1ZKM1-F1
#
_entry.id   AF-A0AAV1ZKM1-F1
#
_cell.length_a   1.000
_cell.length_b   1.000
_cell.length_c   1.000
_cell.angle_alpha   90.00
_cell.angle_beta   90.00
_cell.angle_gamma   90.00
#
_symmetry.space_group_name_H-M   'P 1'
#
loop_
_entity.id
_entity.type
_entity.pdbx_description
1 polymer ?
#
loop_
_entity_poly.entity_id
_entity_poly.type
_entity_poly.pdbx_seq_one_letter_code
_entity_poly.pdbx_strand_id
1 'polypeptide(L)'
;MCVEHIDILKMKYLIIIALCVFLVVEVTAPPPPPPPRGSRPPPPTGGSRPPRPTRPTRPPRPTRATRPPRPTRPQPTLCETAEDCEADQCCVGFGYVFFKKGKCVKLSSVGKRCSPEELVENGKYIGSCPCAEGLHCEAQRVVETRGKVRINDRCVKPGSSTIEPEEETTDSGSSQSEESNESAE
;
A
#
# COMPACT_ATOMS: atom_id res chain seq x y z
N MET A 1 -34.93 -2.91 16.36
CA MET A 1 -33.89 -2.34 15.47
C MET A 1 -33.00 -3.43 14.86
N CYS A 2 -33.56 -4.56 14.38
CA CYS A 2 -32.78 -5.71 13.88
C CYS A 2 -32.97 -5.99 12.38
N VAL A 3 -33.82 -5.23 11.71
CA VAL A 3 -34.23 -5.50 10.32
C VAL A 3 -33.28 -4.82 9.33
N GLU A 4 -32.87 -3.58 9.59
CA GLU A 4 -32.02 -2.81 8.66
C GLU A 4 -30.60 -3.36 8.49
N HIS A 5 -30.07 -4.05 9.52
CA HIS A 5 -28.73 -4.65 9.44
C HIS A 5 -28.69 -5.91 8.55
N ILE A 6 -29.82 -6.60 8.38
CA ILE A 6 -29.92 -7.81 7.55
C ILE A 6 -29.92 -7.43 6.06
N ASP A 7 -30.54 -6.31 5.69
CA ASP A 7 -30.62 -5.89 4.29
C ASP A 7 -29.30 -5.34 3.75
N ILE A 8 -28.52 -4.64 4.57
CA ILE A 8 -27.16 -4.21 4.21
C ILE A 8 -26.24 -5.42 4.00
N LEU A 9 -26.39 -6.48 4.80
CA LEU A 9 -25.59 -7.70 4.67
C LEU A 9 -25.95 -8.47 3.39
N LYS A 10 -27.24 -8.56 3.03
CA LYS A 10 -27.71 -9.17 1.79
C LYS A 10 -27.23 -8.43 0.55
N MET A 11 -27.30 -7.11 0.54
CA MET A 11 -26.80 -6.27 -0.57
C MET A 11 -25.30 -6.46 -0.80
N LYS A 12 -24.50 -6.43 0.28
CA LYS A 12 -23.04 -6.67 0.19
C LYS A 12 -22.74 -8.08 -0.33
N TYR A 13 -23.49 -9.09 0.10
CA TYR A 13 -23.30 -10.47 -0.33
C TYR A 13 -23.63 -10.69 -1.81
N LEU A 14 -24.70 -10.06 -2.33
CA LEU A 14 -25.04 -10.11 -3.75
C LEU A 14 -23.99 -9.44 -4.63
N ILE A 15 -23.43 -8.31 -4.19
CA ILE A 15 -22.33 -7.64 -4.91
C ILE A 15 -21.08 -8.54 -4.97
N ILE A 16 -20.73 -9.18 -3.85
CA ILE A 16 -19.57 -10.10 -3.81
C ILE A 16 -19.81 -11.31 -4.74
N ILE A 17 -21.00 -11.91 -4.74
CA ILE A 17 -21.32 -13.02 -5.65
C ILE A 17 -21.20 -12.57 -7.11
N ALA A 18 -21.76 -11.40 -7.47
CA ALA A 18 -21.68 -10.88 -8.82
C ALA A 18 -20.22 -10.64 -9.27
N LEU A 19 -19.38 -10.07 -8.40
CA LEU A 19 -17.96 -9.88 -8.67
C LEU A 19 -17.22 -11.21 -8.82
N CYS A 20 -17.49 -12.19 -7.96
CA CYS A 20 -16.89 -13.53 -8.05
C CYS A 20 -17.26 -14.22 -9.37
N VAL A 21 -18.53 -14.15 -9.79
CA VAL A 21 -18.96 -14.74 -11.06
C VAL A 21 -18.30 -14.03 -12.24
N PHE A 22 -18.23 -12.69 -12.23
CA PHE A 22 -17.59 -11.91 -13.29
C PHE A 22 -16.10 -12.25 -13.43
N LEU A 23 -15.37 -12.35 -12.31
CA LEU A 23 -13.96 -12.74 -12.30
C LEU A 23 -13.73 -14.17 -12.80
N VAL A 24 -14.63 -15.12 -12.48
CA VAL A 24 -14.51 -16.50 -12.98
C VAL A 24 -14.76 -16.56 -14.50
N VAL A 25 -15.67 -15.75 -15.03
CA VAL A 25 -15.94 -15.71 -16.48
C VAL A 25 -14.75 -15.13 -17.25
N GLU A 26 -14.14 -14.05 -16.77
CA GLU A 26 -13.06 -13.35 -17.50
C GLU A 26 -11.72 -14.13 -17.52
N VAL A 27 -11.45 -14.97 -16.50
CA VAL A 27 -10.22 -15.79 -16.43
C VAL A 27 -10.23 -16.97 -17.41
N THR A 28 -11.38 -17.34 -17.98
CA THR A 28 -11.48 -18.49 -18.91
C THR A 28 -11.25 -18.16 -20.38
N ALA A 29 -11.02 -16.89 -20.74
CA ALA A 29 -10.66 -16.55 -22.11
C ALA A 29 -9.26 -17.11 -22.44
N PRO A 30 -9.11 -18.01 -23.43
CA PRO A 30 -7.80 -18.48 -23.85
C PRO A 30 -6.97 -17.28 -24.34
N PRO A 31 -5.67 -17.20 -23.99
CA PRO A 31 -4.82 -16.11 -24.45
C PRO A 31 -4.77 -16.09 -25.98
N PRO A 32 -4.68 -14.89 -26.61
CA PRO A 32 -4.56 -14.79 -28.06
C PRO A 32 -3.32 -15.56 -28.54
N PRO A 33 -3.36 -16.16 -29.74
CA PRO A 33 -2.21 -16.86 -30.29
C PRO A 33 -1.01 -15.90 -30.40
N PRO A 34 0.22 -16.39 -30.11
CA PRO A 34 1.41 -15.56 -30.24
C PRO A 34 1.58 -15.11 -31.70
N PRO A 35 2.10 -13.88 -31.93
CA PRO A 35 2.38 -13.42 -33.28
C PRO A 35 3.41 -14.35 -33.96
N PRO A 36 3.32 -14.52 -35.30
CA PRO A 36 4.27 -15.34 -36.03
C PRO A 36 5.69 -14.84 -35.78
N ARG A 37 6.57 -15.72 -35.27
CA ARG A 37 7.99 -15.40 -35.09
C ARG A 37 8.60 -15.18 -36.47
N GLY A 38 8.84 -13.92 -36.82
CA GLY A 38 9.60 -13.55 -38.00
C GLY A 38 10.93 -14.32 -38.02
N SER A 39 11.25 -14.86 -39.19
CA SER A 39 12.49 -15.58 -39.47
C SER A 39 13.69 -14.71 -39.12
N ARG A 40 14.47 -15.12 -38.11
CA ARG A 40 15.74 -14.44 -37.80
C ARG A 40 16.65 -14.55 -39.03
N PRO A 41 17.29 -13.45 -39.47
CA PRO A 41 18.31 -13.52 -40.50
C PRO A 41 19.48 -14.40 -40.04
N PRO A 42 20.14 -15.10 -40.97
CA PRO A 42 21.30 -15.93 -40.64
C PRO A 42 22.42 -15.07 -40.03
N PRO A 43 23.17 -15.62 -39.06
CA PRO A 43 24.29 -14.89 -38.46
C PRO A 43 25.35 -14.60 -39.53
N PRO A 44 25.99 -13.40 -39.50
CA PRO A 44 27.07 -13.08 -40.42
C PRO A 44 28.25 -14.03 -40.18
N THR A 45 28.54 -14.88 -41.17
CA THR A 45 29.76 -15.66 -41.27
C THR A 45 30.88 -14.76 -41.76
N GLY A 46 31.74 -14.30 -40.86
CA GLY A 46 32.94 -13.56 -41.27
C GLY A 46 33.49 -12.67 -40.19
N GLY A 47 34.35 -13.22 -39.34
CA GLY A 47 35.12 -12.43 -38.38
C GLY A 47 35.98 -13.32 -37.52
N SER A 48 37.24 -13.51 -37.93
CA SER A 48 38.27 -14.15 -37.12
C SER A 48 38.43 -13.36 -35.82
N ARG A 49 37.85 -13.90 -34.74
CA ARG A 49 37.83 -13.26 -33.43
C ARG A 49 39.25 -13.29 -32.85
N PRO A 50 39.80 -12.16 -32.37
CA PRO A 50 41.12 -12.14 -31.74
C PRO A 50 41.16 -13.08 -30.52
N PRO A 51 42.36 -13.57 -30.14
CA PRO A 51 42.51 -14.48 -29.01
C PRO A 51 41.99 -13.82 -27.73
N ARG A 52 41.14 -14.57 -27.02
CA ARG A 52 40.49 -14.15 -25.78
C ARG A 52 41.56 -13.92 -24.72
N PRO A 53 41.65 -12.72 -24.10
CA PRO A 53 42.56 -12.49 -22.99
C PRO A 53 42.31 -13.51 -21.88
N THR A 54 43.38 -14.12 -21.38
CA THR A 54 43.34 -15.06 -20.27
C THR A 54 42.78 -14.35 -19.05
N ARG A 55 41.55 -14.74 -18.67
CA ARG A 55 40.86 -14.18 -17.51
C ARG A 55 41.68 -14.54 -16.27
N PRO A 56 42.07 -13.56 -15.42
CA PRO A 56 42.75 -13.86 -14.18
C PRO A 56 41.91 -14.81 -13.33
N THR A 57 42.56 -15.82 -12.78
CA THR A 57 41.95 -16.87 -11.95
C THR A 57 41.23 -16.22 -10.79
N ARG A 58 39.89 -16.30 -10.79
CA ARG A 58 39.06 -15.76 -9.71
C ARG A 58 39.42 -16.51 -8.42
N PRO A 59 39.65 -15.82 -7.29
CA PRO A 59 39.90 -16.48 -6.02
C PRO A 59 38.78 -17.47 -5.67
N PRO A 60 39.11 -18.57 -4.96
CA PRO A 60 38.14 -19.58 -4.59
C PRO A 60 37.00 -18.94 -3.79
N ARG A 61 35.77 -19.33 -4.13
CA ARG A 61 34.56 -18.85 -3.46
C ARG A 61 34.64 -19.24 -1.97
N PRO A 62 34.48 -18.30 -1.03
CA PRO A 62 34.45 -18.62 0.40
C PRO A 62 33.43 -19.72 0.65
N THR A 63 33.86 -20.79 1.32
CA THR A 63 33.00 -21.92 1.68
C THR A 63 31.99 -21.47 2.74
N ARG A 64 30.82 -22.12 2.75
CA ARG A 64 29.67 -21.79 3.63
C ARG A 64 30.03 -21.74 5.12
N ALA A 65 31.12 -22.38 5.52
CA ALA A 65 31.60 -22.48 6.89
C ALA A 65 32.14 -21.16 7.48
N THR A 66 32.49 -20.16 6.66
CA THR A 66 33.02 -18.86 7.17
C THR A 66 31.96 -17.77 7.24
N ARG A 67 30.68 -18.07 6.94
CA ARG A 67 29.64 -17.05 7.02
C ARG A 67 29.17 -16.92 8.47
N PRO A 68 29.24 -15.72 9.08
CA PRO A 68 28.69 -15.52 10.42
C PRO A 68 27.21 -15.94 10.47
N PRO A 69 26.73 -16.45 11.63
CA PRO A 69 25.33 -16.78 11.78
C PRO A 69 24.49 -15.54 11.46
N ARG A 70 23.48 -15.74 10.60
CA ARG A 70 22.54 -14.68 10.28
C ARG A 70 21.87 -14.26 11.59
N PRO A 71 21.86 -12.96 11.94
CA PRO A 71 21.14 -12.50 13.12
C PRO A 71 19.72 -13.04 13.08
N THR A 72 19.33 -13.78 14.11
CA THR A 72 17.97 -14.28 14.26
C THR A 72 17.08 -13.07 14.44
N ARG A 73 16.34 -12.69 13.40
CA ARG A 73 15.39 -11.58 13.48
C ARG A 73 14.39 -11.94 14.58
N PRO A 74 14.13 -11.08 15.57
CA PRO A 74 13.06 -11.30 16.53
C PRO A 74 11.80 -11.65 15.76
N GLN A 75 11.14 -12.75 16.14
CA GLN A 75 9.89 -13.12 15.49
C GLN A 75 8.87 -12.01 15.76
N PRO A 76 8.13 -11.56 14.75
CA PRO A 76 7.12 -10.53 14.97
C PRO A 76 6.04 -11.09 15.89
N THR A 77 5.84 -10.44 17.03
CA THR A 77 4.76 -10.75 17.97
C THR A 77 3.43 -10.56 17.24
N LEU A 78 2.53 -11.55 17.37
CA LEU A 78 1.20 -11.48 16.78
C LEU A 78 0.27 -10.75 17.74
N CYS A 79 -0.65 -9.97 17.19
CA CYS A 79 -1.62 -9.19 17.96
C CYS A 79 -3.02 -9.33 17.37
N GLU A 80 -4.02 -9.24 18.23
CA GLU A 80 -5.43 -9.11 17.88
C GLU A 80 -5.89 -7.67 18.08
N THR A 81 -5.41 -7.00 19.11
CA THR A 81 -5.64 -5.57 19.39
C THR A 81 -4.33 -4.80 19.57
N ALA A 82 -4.41 -3.48 19.65
CA ALA A 82 -3.25 -2.63 19.96
C ALA A 82 -2.67 -2.89 21.37
N GLU A 83 -3.48 -3.40 22.30
CA GLU A 83 -3.10 -3.66 23.69
C GLU A 83 -2.20 -4.89 23.85
N ASP A 84 -2.21 -5.80 22.86
CA ASP A 84 -1.31 -6.96 22.82
C ASP A 84 0.14 -6.58 22.52
N CYS A 85 0.37 -5.34 22.10
CA CYS A 85 1.68 -4.81 21.73
C CYS A 85 2.26 -3.93 22.85
N GLU A 86 3.59 -3.81 22.86
CA GLU A 86 4.29 -2.88 23.76
C GLU A 86 3.92 -1.42 23.47
N ALA A 87 4.15 -0.52 24.44
CA ALA A 87 3.82 0.91 24.30
C ALA A 87 4.52 1.61 23.11
N ASP A 88 5.68 1.10 22.67
CA ASP A 88 6.41 1.60 21.50
C ASP A 88 6.01 0.89 20.19
N GLN A 89 4.93 0.10 20.20
CA GLN A 89 4.49 -0.74 19.10
C GLN A 89 3.00 -0.54 18.79
N CYS A 90 2.61 -0.84 17.55
CA CYS A 90 1.23 -0.84 17.12
C CYS A 90 0.87 -2.16 16.43
N CYS A 91 -0.41 -2.53 16.48
CA CYS A 91 -0.91 -3.71 15.80
C CYS A 91 -1.26 -3.39 14.34
N VAL A 92 -0.49 -3.93 13.38
CA VAL A 92 -0.72 -3.72 11.94
C VAL A 92 -1.40 -4.93 11.31
N GLY A 93 -2.54 -4.70 10.66
CA GLY A 93 -3.24 -5.67 9.82
C GLY A 93 -2.74 -5.61 8.37
N PHE A 94 -2.48 -6.77 7.77
CA PHE A 94 -2.12 -6.87 6.34
C PHE A 94 -3.26 -7.55 5.55
N GLY A 95 -4.03 -6.75 4.82
CA GLY A 95 -4.97 -7.20 3.79
C GLY A 95 -6.46 -7.14 4.19
N TYR A 96 -7.32 -7.26 3.18
CA TYR A 96 -8.79 -7.22 3.25
C TYR A 96 -9.45 -8.37 4.04
N VAL A 97 -8.65 -9.29 4.61
CA VAL A 97 -9.14 -10.47 5.32
C VAL A 97 -9.06 -10.20 6.81
N PHE A 98 -10.17 -9.73 7.39
CA PHE A 98 -10.32 -9.34 8.80
C PHE A 98 -9.91 -10.44 9.82
N PHE A 99 -9.89 -11.70 9.41
CA PHE A 99 -9.60 -12.85 10.29
C PHE A 99 -8.12 -13.16 10.52
N LYS A 100 -7.18 -12.45 9.89
CA LYS A 100 -5.76 -12.68 10.14
C LYS A 100 -5.29 -11.90 11.37
N LYS A 101 -4.56 -12.59 12.26
CA LYS A 101 -3.85 -11.95 13.39
C LYS A 101 -2.91 -10.88 12.82
N GLY A 102 -2.92 -9.70 13.43
CA GLY A 102 -2.00 -8.62 13.11
C GLY A 102 -0.58 -8.92 13.59
N LYS A 103 0.33 -8.00 13.32
CA LYS A 103 1.71 -8.04 13.84
C LYS A 103 2.00 -6.76 14.60
N CYS A 104 2.62 -6.91 15.76
CA CYS A 104 3.19 -5.78 16.46
C CYS A 104 4.41 -5.25 15.69
N VAL A 105 4.38 -3.97 15.37
CA VAL A 105 5.44 -3.26 14.66
C VAL A 105 5.76 -2.00 15.44
N LYS A 106 7.03 -1.60 15.51
CA LYS A 106 7.43 -0.36 16.18
C LYS A 106 6.74 0.86 15.56
N LEU A 107 6.42 1.84 16.41
CA LEU A 107 5.90 3.15 16.00
C LEU A 107 6.80 3.79 14.94
N SER A 108 6.18 4.56 14.05
CA SER A 108 6.89 5.18 12.92
C SER A 108 7.81 6.30 13.40
N SER A 109 9.08 6.20 13.02
CA SER A 109 10.08 7.24 13.27
C SER A 109 10.06 8.35 12.22
N VAL A 110 10.79 9.43 12.47
CA VAL A 110 10.89 10.59 11.57
C VAL A 110 11.16 10.17 10.12
N GLY A 111 10.36 10.70 9.20
CA GLY A 111 10.43 10.46 7.75
C GLY A 111 9.83 9.13 7.29
N LYS A 112 9.39 8.25 8.19
CA LYS A 112 8.67 7.02 7.85
C LYS A 112 7.20 7.31 7.54
N ARG A 113 6.56 6.37 6.83
CA ARG A 113 5.14 6.44 6.52
C ARG A 113 4.33 6.25 7.80
N CYS A 114 3.27 7.03 7.92
CA CYS A 114 2.32 6.92 9.01
C CYS A 114 0.91 6.78 8.44
N SER A 115 0.03 6.20 9.24
CA SER A 115 -1.40 6.20 8.98
C SER A 115 -2.07 7.14 9.99
N PRO A 116 -3.02 7.98 9.57
CA PRO A 116 -3.85 8.72 10.50
C PRO A 116 -4.72 7.76 11.34
N GLU A 117 -5.06 8.17 12.55
CA GLU A 117 -5.84 7.38 13.54
C GLU A 117 -7.27 7.09 13.08
N GLU A 118 -7.79 7.84 12.11
CA GLU A 118 -9.13 7.67 11.54
C GLU A 118 -9.30 6.36 10.74
N LEU A 119 -8.20 5.65 10.45
CA LEU A 119 -8.19 4.40 9.68
C LEU A 119 -8.02 3.15 10.55
N VAL A 120 -8.33 3.24 11.85
CA VAL A 120 -8.27 2.09 12.76
C VAL A 120 -9.54 1.25 12.60
N GLU A 121 -9.41 0.10 11.94
CA GLU A 121 -10.49 -0.86 11.79
C GLU A 121 -10.28 -2.01 12.78
N ASN A 122 -11.18 -2.16 13.76
CA ASN A 122 -11.11 -3.17 14.83
C ASN A 122 -9.83 -3.12 15.69
N GLY A 123 -9.32 -1.93 15.99
CA GLY A 123 -8.11 -1.75 16.80
C GLY A 123 -6.80 -2.12 16.08
N LYS A 124 -6.84 -2.28 14.75
CA LYS A 124 -5.69 -2.57 13.90
C LYS A 124 -5.45 -1.44 12.91
N TYR A 125 -4.18 -1.07 12.74
CA TYR A 125 -3.76 -0.12 11.73
C TYR A 125 -3.60 -0.80 10.37
N ILE A 126 -4.06 -0.13 9.32
CA ILE A 126 -3.95 -0.63 7.94
C ILE A 126 -2.62 -0.16 7.35
N GLY A 127 -1.71 -1.10 7.14
CA GLY A 127 -0.46 -0.88 6.40
C GLY A 127 0.67 -0.16 7.12
N SER A 128 0.43 0.78 8.04
CA SER A 128 1.50 1.48 8.78
C SER A 128 1.06 1.95 10.17
N CYS A 129 2.01 1.97 11.11
CA CYS A 129 1.78 2.49 12.46
C CYS A 129 1.65 4.03 12.48
N PRO A 130 1.02 4.58 13.54
CA PRO A 130 1.11 5.99 13.82
C PRO A 130 2.55 6.38 14.17
N CYS A 131 2.79 7.69 14.21
CA CYS A 131 4.10 8.22 14.58
C CYS A 131 4.40 7.99 16.06
N ALA A 132 5.68 7.88 16.40
CA ALA A 132 6.11 7.86 17.79
C ALA A 132 5.75 9.15 18.52
N GLU A 133 5.71 9.11 19.85
CA GLU A 133 5.39 10.26 20.69
C GLU A 133 6.22 11.50 20.32
N GLY A 134 5.55 12.65 20.23
CA GLY A 134 6.17 13.92 19.85
C GLY A 134 6.43 14.09 18.34
N LEU A 135 5.88 13.24 17.48
CA LEU A 135 5.89 13.39 16.02
C LEU A 135 4.48 13.52 15.47
N HIS A 136 4.31 14.32 14.40
CA HIS A 136 3.03 14.48 13.71
C HIS A 136 3.04 13.82 12.33
N CYS A 137 1.89 13.29 11.93
CA CYS A 137 1.69 12.66 10.63
C CYS A 137 1.19 13.68 9.60
N GLU A 138 2.09 14.13 8.72
CA GLU A 138 1.81 15.18 7.72
C GLU A 138 1.80 14.60 6.31
N ALA A 139 0.80 14.99 5.51
CA ALA A 139 0.69 14.61 4.10
C ALA A 139 1.68 15.44 3.28
N GLN A 140 2.46 14.79 2.40
CA GLN A 140 3.29 15.55 1.46
C GLN A 140 2.46 16.28 0.41
N ARG A 141 1.33 15.70 0.00
CA ARG A 141 0.43 16.27 -1.00
C ARG A 141 -1.00 15.90 -0.66
N VAL A 142 -1.91 16.84 -0.82
CA VAL A 142 -3.35 16.63 -0.76
C VAL A 142 -3.88 16.88 -2.16
N VAL A 143 -4.55 15.88 -2.74
CA VAL A 143 -5.18 16.02 -4.05
C VAL A 143 -6.69 15.97 -3.85
N GLU A 144 -7.38 17.01 -4.29
CA GLU A 144 -8.83 17.05 -4.33
C GLU A 144 -9.29 16.57 -5.70
N THR A 145 -9.73 15.31 -5.79
CA THR A 145 -10.30 14.78 -7.05
C THR A 145 -11.75 14.36 -6.88
N ARG A 146 -12.15 13.88 -5.68
CA ARG A 146 -13.54 13.57 -5.26
C ARG A 146 -13.67 13.55 -3.72
N GLY A 147 -12.90 14.42 -3.06
CA GLY A 147 -12.60 14.35 -1.63
C GLY A 147 -11.10 14.54 -1.40
N LYS A 148 -10.71 14.88 -0.17
CA LYS A 148 -9.32 15.15 0.20
C LYS A 148 -8.56 13.81 0.32
N VAL A 149 -7.82 13.44 -0.73
CA VAL A 149 -6.94 12.27 -0.69
C VAL A 149 -5.56 12.69 -0.26
N ARG A 150 -5.11 12.21 0.90
CA ARG A 150 -3.76 12.43 1.43
C ARG A 150 -2.80 11.45 0.77
N ILE A 151 -1.73 11.95 0.15
CA ILE A 151 -0.74 11.13 -0.55
C ILE A 151 0.61 11.25 0.18
N ASN A 152 1.20 10.10 0.50
CA ASN A 152 2.51 9.97 1.16
C ASN A 152 2.60 10.67 2.52
N ASP A 153 1.72 10.31 3.45
CA ASP A 153 1.82 10.75 4.85
C ASP A 153 3.13 10.29 5.50
N ARG A 154 3.79 11.19 6.24
CA ARG A 154 5.06 10.92 6.93
C ARG A 154 5.14 11.57 8.30
N CYS A 155 5.93 10.95 9.18
CA CYS A 155 6.21 11.50 10.50
C CYS A 155 7.22 12.65 10.43
N VAL A 156 6.82 13.82 10.90
CA VAL A 156 7.65 15.03 11.00
C VAL A 156 7.76 15.48 12.44
N LYS A 157 8.83 16.22 12.77
CA LYS A 157 8.98 16.83 14.08
C LYS A 157 8.14 18.12 14.14
N PRO A 158 7.41 18.38 15.24
CA PRO A 158 6.76 19.67 15.42
C PRO A 158 7.83 20.77 15.36
N GLY A 159 7.62 21.76 14.49
CA GLY A 159 8.56 22.88 14.28
C GLY A 159 9.57 22.71 13.14
N SER A 160 9.57 21.59 12.40
CA SER A 160 10.35 21.48 11.15
C SER A 160 9.54 21.75 9.88
N SER A 161 8.31 22.26 10.01
CA SER A 161 7.51 22.66 8.85
C SER A 161 8.12 23.92 8.24
N THR A 162 9.01 23.70 7.26
CA THR A 162 9.44 24.70 6.30
C THR A 162 8.36 24.74 5.22
N ILE A 163 7.24 25.37 5.54
CA ILE A 163 6.26 25.82 4.55
C ILE A 163 6.26 27.34 4.69
N GLU A 164 6.96 28.01 3.78
CA GLU A 164 6.57 29.36 3.38
C GLU A 164 5.11 29.27 2.91
N PRO A 165 4.22 30.16 3.39
CA PRO A 165 2.87 30.21 2.87
C PRO A 165 2.92 30.64 1.40
N GLU A 166 2.63 29.72 0.48
CA GLU A 166 2.11 30.12 -0.83
C GLU A 166 0.74 30.75 -0.58
N GLU A 167 0.74 32.07 -0.45
CA GLU A 167 -0.40 32.87 -0.84
C GLU A 167 -0.63 32.65 -2.34
N GLU A 168 -1.69 31.96 -2.70
CA GLU A 168 -2.40 32.28 -3.94
C GLU A 168 -3.91 32.09 -3.71
N THR A 169 -4.51 33.24 -3.39
CA THR A 169 -5.80 33.70 -3.89
C THR A 169 -6.55 32.74 -4.81
N THR A 170 -7.81 32.43 -4.50
CA THR A 170 -8.96 32.90 -5.31
C THR A 170 -10.23 32.73 -4.49
N ASP A 171 -10.70 33.87 -4.00
CA ASP A 171 -12.09 34.14 -3.68
C ASP A 171 -12.96 33.80 -4.90
N SER A 172 -13.87 32.84 -4.73
CA SER A 172 -15.00 32.68 -5.63
C SER A 172 -16.14 32.09 -4.82
N GLY A 173 -16.85 33.01 -4.17
CA GLY A 173 -18.21 32.78 -3.74
C GLY A 173 -19.03 32.24 -4.91
N SER A 174 -19.80 31.19 -4.63
CA SER A 174 -21.02 30.92 -5.37
C SER A 174 -22.04 30.32 -4.42
N SER A 175 -22.96 31.20 -4.09
CA SER A 175 -24.27 31.00 -3.52
C SER A 175 -24.95 29.77 -4.14
N GLN A 176 -25.46 28.87 -3.30
CA GLN A 176 -26.57 28.01 -3.71
C GLN A 176 -27.80 28.48 -2.94
N SER A 177 -28.57 29.29 -3.64
CA SER A 177 -29.98 29.55 -3.39
C SER A 177 -30.78 28.26 -3.50
N GLU A 178 -31.78 28.20 -2.64
CA GLU A 178 -32.85 27.24 -2.53
C GLU A 178 -33.59 27.02 -3.87
N GLU A 179 -34.00 25.80 -4.17
CA GLU A 179 -35.21 25.58 -4.96
C GLU A 179 -35.92 24.29 -4.50
N SER A 180 -36.95 24.52 -3.69
CA SER A 180 -38.04 23.60 -3.38
C SER A 180 -38.69 23.13 -4.68
N ASN A 181 -39.12 21.87 -4.76
CA ASN A 181 -40.32 21.53 -5.52
C ASN A 181 -41.05 20.36 -4.85
N GLU A 182 -42.32 20.66 -4.62
CA GLU A 182 -43.38 19.97 -3.92
C GLU A 182 -43.89 18.76 -4.70
N SER A 183 -44.40 17.79 -3.94
CA SER A 183 -44.95 16.52 -4.41
C SER A 183 -46.20 16.70 -5.28
N ALA A 184 -46.29 15.90 -6.34
CA ALA A 184 -47.53 15.68 -7.07
C ALA A 184 -47.95 14.21 -6.95
N GLU A 185 -49.20 14.04 -6.53
CA GLU A 185 -50.15 12.91 -6.64
C GLU A 185 -49.86 11.56 -5.96
#